data_AF-A0A4Y2B5J1-F1
#
_entry.id   AF-A0A4Y2B5J1-F1
#
_cell.length_a   1.000
_cell.length_b   1.000
_cell.length_c   1.000
_cell.angle_alpha   90.00
_cell.angle_beta   90.00
_cell.angle_gamma   90.00
#
_symmetry.space_group_name_H-M   'P 1'
#
loop_
_entity.id
_entity.type
_entity.pdbx_description
1 polymer ?
#
loop_
_entity_poly.entity_id
_entity_poly.type
_entity_poly.pdbx_seq_one_letter_code
_entity_poly.pdbx_strand_id
1 'polypeptide(L)'
;CEDATEHIVSEWVFCDTEANKLYTDEEIISLVQNKPQDDSDPEETDEPENVLISHSEAANALEISLRYIERSENATSTDTMFMRSWHNIASMSRIASLR
;
A
#
# COMPACT_ATOMS: atom_id res chain seq x y z
N CYS A 1 17.65 23.05 -2.74
CA CYS A 1 16.33 23.20 -2.10
C CYS A 1 15.59 24.18 -2.99
N GLU A 2 14.65 23.67 -3.77
CA GLU A 2 13.93 24.44 -4.79
C GLU A 2 12.85 25.25 -4.08
N ASP A 3 12.82 26.56 -4.32
CA ASP A 3 11.97 27.50 -3.61
C ASP A 3 10.52 27.31 -4.09
N ALA A 4 9.68 26.71 -3.24
CA ALA A 4 8.25 26.57 -3.52
C ALA A 4 7.61 27.96 -3.46
N THR A 5 7.16 28.45 -4.60
CA THR A 5 6.57 29.79 -4.69
C THR A 5 5.21 29.83 -3.97
N GLU A 6 4.90 30.97 -3.35
CA GLU A 6 3.66 31.22 -2.60
C GLU A 6 2.40 30.88 -3.42
N HIS A 7 2.47 31.03 -4.74
CA HIS A 7 1.39 30.66 -5.66
C HIS A 7 1.10 29.16 -5.67
N ILE A 8 2.14 28.31 -5.72
CA ILE A 8 1.98 26.85 -5.65
C ILE A 8 1.39 26.47 -4.29
N VAL A 9 1.92 27.04 -3.20
CA VAL A 9 1.38 26.76 -1.86
C VAL A 9 -0.10 27.16 -1.76
N SER A 10 -0.49 28.30 -2.32
CA SER A 10 -1.88 28.77 -2.31
C SER A 10 -2.82 27.90 -3.15
N GLU A 11 -2.36 27.40 -4.30
CA GLU A 11 -3.12 26.50 -5.17
C GLU A 11 -3.39 25.18 -4.46
N TRP A 12 -2.36 24.58 -3.83
CA TRP A 12 -2.52 23.35 -3.07
C TRP A 12 -3.40 23.50 -1.83
N VAL A 13 -3.29 24.63 -1.11
CA VAL A 13 -4.09 24.88 0.10
C VAL A 13 -5.56 25.16 -0.23
N PHE A 14 -5.86 25.68 -1.42
CA PHE A 14 -7.21 26.07 -1.83
C PHE A 14 -7.86 25.09 -2.83
N CYS A 15 -7.16 24.07 -3.32
CA CYS A 15 -7.72 23.05 -4.20
C CYS A 15 -8.88 22.28 -3.57
N ASP A 16 -8.88 22.12 -2.24
CA ASP A 16 -9.89 21.31 -1.54
C ASP A 16 -11.13 22.12 -1.10
N THR A 17 -11.11 23.46 -1.19
CA THR A 17 -12.21 24.28 -0.65
C THR A 17 -13.51 24.20 -1.45
N GLU A 18 -13.45 23.91 -2.76
CA GLU A 18 -14.65 23.85 -3.61
C GLU A 18 -14.99 22.42 -4.08
N ALA A 19 -14.05 21.47 -3.99
CA ALA A 19 -14.19 20.11 -4.54
C ALA A 19 -14.24 18.99 -3.49
N ASN A 20 -14.01 19.28 -2.21
CA ASN A 20 -14.04 18.26 -1.15
C ASN A 20 -15.48 17.89 -0.77
N LYS A 21 -16.19 17.27 -1.71
CA LYS A 21 -17.49 16.66 -1.47
C LYS A 21 -17.27 15.48 -0.52
N LEU A 22 -17.78 15.60 0.70
CA LEU A 22 -17.77 14.52 1.67
C LEU A 22 -18.77 13.46 1.23
N TYR A 23 -18.27 12.35 0.67
CA TYR A 23 -19.09 11.20 0.34
C TYR A 23 -19.36 10.38 1.60
N THR A 24 -20.59 9.86 1.74
CA THR A 24 -20.84 8.80 2.71
C THR A 24 -20.33 7.46 2.18
N ASP A 25 -20.11 6.49 3.07
CA ASP A 25 -19.61 5.16 2.70
C ASP A 25 -20.50 4.50 1.63
N GLU A 26 -21.82 4.70 1.71
CA GLU A 26 -22.79 4.19 0.74
C GLU A 26 -22.66 4.84 -0.64
N GLU A 27 -22.34 6.14 -0.68
CA GLU A 27 -22.13 6.87 -1.94
C GLU A 27 -20.82 6.43 -2.61
N ILE A 28 -19.76 6.18 -1.83
CA ILE A 28 -18.49 5.64 -2.31
C ILE A 28 -18.71 4.25 -2.91
N ILE A 29 -19.39 3.36 -2.19
CA ILE A 29 -19.68 2.00 -2.64
C ILE A 29 -20.49 2.04 -3.94
N SER A 30 -21.51 2.90 -4.01
CA SER A 30 -22.35 3.08 -5.19
C SER A 30 -21.55 3.60 -6.40
N LEU A 31 -20.63 4.56 -6.21
CA LEU A 31 -19.79 5.08 -7.29
C LEU A 31 -18.83 4.04 -7.87
N VAL A 32 -18.27 3.19 -7.00
CA VAL A 32 -17.36 2.11 -7.43
C VAL A 32 -18.12 1.00 -8.15
N GLN A 33 -19.31 0.64 -7.66
CA GLN A 33 -20.08 -0.49 -8.18
C GLN A 33 -20.93 -0.16 -9.42
N ASN A 34 -21.36 1.09 -9.58
CA ASN A 34 -22.21 1.50 -10.71
C ASN A 34 -21.44 2.02 -11.92
N LYS A 35 -20.11 1.85 -11.97
CA LYS A 35 -19.36 2.15 -13.19
C LYS A 35 -19.88 1.22 -14.29
N PRO A 36 -20.45 1.74 -15.40
CA PRO A 36 -20.92 0.87 -16.47
C PRO A 36 -19.74 0.03 -16.94
N GLN A 37 -19.90 -1.29 -16.87
CA GLN A 37 -19.01 -2.22 -17.54
C GLN A 37 -19.15 -1.92 -19.02
N ASP A 38 -18.16 -1.20 -19.57
CA ASP A 38 -18.04 -1.02 -21.00
C ASP A 38 -17.60 -2.38 -21.56
N ASP A 39 -18.58 -3.21 -21.91
CA ASP A 39 -18.41 -4.58 -22.42
C ASP A 39 -17.87 -4.58 -23.87
N SER A 40 -16.84 -3.76 -24.18
CA SER A 40 -16.20 -3.72 -25.49
C SER A 40 -14.80 -4.32 -25.45
N ASP A 41 -14.75 -5.63 -25.75
CA ASP A 41 -13.61 -6.50 -26.13
C ASP A 41 -12.42 -6.60 -25.15
N PRO A 42 -11.72 -7.75 -25.07
CA PRO A 42 -10.71 -7.98 -24.06
C PRO A 42 -9.46 -7.18 -24.44
N GLU A 43 -9.30 -6.00 -23.84
CA GLU A 43 -7.95 -5.52 -23.61
C GLU A 43 -7.25 -6.60 -22.80
N GLU A 44 -6.18 -7.11 -23.39
CA GLU A 44 -5.11 -7.88 -22.77
C GLU A 44 -4.68 -7.13 -21.51
N THR A 45 -5.42 -7.36 -20.44
CA THR A 45 -5.13 -6.81 -19.14
C THR A 45 -3.95 -7.63 -18.68
N ASP A 46 -2.75 -7.06 -18.85
CA ASP A 46 -1.65 -7.20 -17.90
C ASP A 46 -2.13 -6.69 -16.51
N GLU A 47 -3.29 -7.16 -16.03
CA GLU A 47 -3.54 -7.20 -14.61
C GLU A 47 -2.39 -8.04 -14.06
N PRO A 48 -1.55 -7.51 -13.15
CA PRO A 48 -0.64 -8.38 -12.45
C PRO A 48 -1.54 -9.42 -11.81
N GLU A 49 -1.39 -10.67 -12.27
CA GLU A 49 -2.00 -11.85 -11.66
C GLU A 49 -1.95 -11.57 -10.17
N ASN A 50 -3.11 -11.40 -9.53
CA ASN A 50 -3.17 -11.04 -8.12
C ASN A 50 -2.71 -12.29 -7.37
N VAL A 51 -1.40 -12.51 -7.38
CA VAL A 51 -0.72 -13.59 -6.72
C VAL A 51 -0.89 -13.23 -5.26
N LEU A 52 -1.97 -13.75 -4.68
CA LEU A 52 -2.25 -13.65 -3.27
C LEU A 52 -1.10 -14.35 -2.56
N ILE A 53 -0.09 -13.57 -2.15
CA ILE A 53 1.05 -14.07 -1.41
C ILE A 53 0.52 -14.67 -0.12
N SER A 54 0.73 -15.98 0.06
CA SER A 54 0.28 -16.64 1.28
C SER A 54 0.97 -16.06 2.51
N HIS A 55 0.32 -16.10 3.67
CA HIS A 55 0.97 -15.65 4.93
C HIS A 55 2.29 -16.38 5.22
N SER A 56 2.41 -17.64 4.81
CA SER A 56 3.65 -18.41 4.94
C SER A 56 4.76 -17.87 4.05
N GLU A 57 4.42 -17.50 2.82
CA GLU A 57 5.35 -16.97 1.83
C GLU A 57 5.82 -15.56 2.19
N ALA A 58 4.89 -14.71 2.64
CA ALA A 58 5.22 -13.39 3.17
C ALA A 58 6.13 -13.48 4.41
N ALA A 59 5.84 -14.39 5.34
CA ALA A 59 6.67 -14.60 6.53
C ALA A 59 8.09 -15.07 6.15
N ASN A 60 8.21 -16.02 5.22
CA ASN A 60 9.50 -16.53 4.77
C ASN A 60 10.33 -15.46 4.05
N ALA A 61 9.71 -14.65 3.18
CA ALA A 61 10.36 -13.54 2.51
C ALA A 61 10.92 -12.53 3.53
N LEU A 62 10.11 -12.13 4.52
CA LEU A 62 10.53 -11.22 5.58
C LEU A 62 11.65 -11.79 6.45
N GLU A 63 11.64 -13.10 6.73
CA GLU A 63 12.72 -13.77 7.46
C GLU A 63 14.04 -13.74 6.68
N ILE A 64 14.00 -13.96 5.37
CA ILE A 64 15.18 -13.87 4.50
C ILE A 64 15.71 -12.42 4.46
N SER A 65 14.82 -11.46 4.24
CA SER A 65 15.19 -10.03 4.21
C SER A 65 15.78 -9.55 5.54
N LEU A 66 15.21 -9.99 6.67
CA LEU A 66 15.73 -9.66 7.99
C LEU A 66 17.15 -10.21 8.18
N ARG A 67 17.39 -11.48 7.82
CA ARG A 67 18.75 -12.08 7.90
C ARG A 67 19.77 -11.34 7.04
N TYR A 68 19.35 -10.85 5.87
CA TYR A 68 20.22 -10.05 5.01
C TYR A 68 20.56 -8.70 5.66
N ILE A 69 19.55 -7.98 6.17
CA ILE A 69 19.72 -6.66 6.79
C ILE A 69 20.56 -6.74 8.07
N GLU A 70 20.37 -7.76 8.89
CA GLU A 70 21.19 -7.99 10.10
C GLU A 70 22.67 -8.23 9.80
N ARG A 71 22.99 -8.65 8.57
CA ARG A 71 24.37 -8.90 8.11
C ARG A 71 24.93 -7.78 7.24
N SER A 72 24.10 -6.82 6.86
CA SER A 72 24.50 -5.71 5.99
C SER A 72 25.24 -4.64 6.79
N GLU A 73 26.46 -4.31 6.39
CA GLU A 73 27.25 -3.22 6.98
C GLU A 73 26.63 -1.84 6.72
N ASN A 74 25.74 -1.74 5.72
CA ASN A 74 25.05 -0.51 5.35
C ASN A 74 23.70 -0.35 6.05
N ALA A 75 23.21 -1.37 6.76
CA ALA A 75 21.94 -1.29 7.45
C ALA A 75 22.07 -0.50 8.76
N THR A 76 21.16 0.44 8.96
CA THR A 76 21.04 1.14 10.23
C THR A 76 20.29 0.30 11.25
N SER A 77 20.41 0.65 12.54
CA SER A 77 19.58 0.02 13.59
C SER A 77 18.09 0.22 13.34
N THR A 78 17.70 1.34 12.74
CA THR A 78 16.31 1.65 12.37
C THR A 78 15.77 0.67 11.33
N ASP A 79 16.54 0.39 10.27
CA ASP A 79 16.17 -0.59 9.24
C ASP A 79 15.93 -1.97 9.85
N THR A 80 16.84 -2.39 10.74
CA THR A 80 16.72 -3.67 11.45
C THR A 80 15.47 -3.72 12.33
N MET A 81 15.16 -2.64 13.07
CA MET A 81 13.97 -2.59 13.91
C MET A 81 12.67 -2.64 13.10
N PHE A 82 12.58 -1.92 11.98
CA PHE A 82 11.41 -1.94 11.11
C PHE A 82 11.18 -3.33 10.51
N MET A 83 12.23 -3.99 10.02
CA MET A 83 12.11 -5.34 9.45
C MET A 83 11.65 -6.37 10.48
N ARG A 84 12.16 -6.29 11.72
CA ARG A 84 11.68 -7.16 12.81
C ARG A 84 10.21 -6.93 13.13
N SER A 85 9.76 -5.67 13.13
CA SER A 85 8.35 -5.33 13.36
C SER A 85 7.44 -5.97 12.29
N TRP A 86 7.79 -5.81 11.01
CA TRP A 86 7.02 -6.39 9.90
C TRP A 86 7.01 -7.92 9.92
N HIS A 87 8.16 -8.55 10.17
CA HIS A 87 8.26 -10.00 10.33
C HIS A 87 7.34 -10.52 11.45
N ASN A 88 7.28 -9.81 12.59
CA ASN A 88 6.44 -10.19 13.71
C ASN A 88 4.95 -10.07 13.39
N ILE A 89 4.53 -9.01 12.70
CA ILE A 89 3.13 -8.82 12.25
C ILE A 89 2.73 -9.98 11.33
N ALA A 90 3.53 -10.28 10.30
CA ALA A 90 3.27 -11.38 9.38
C ALA A 90 3.20 -12.74 10.11
N SER A 91 4.11 -12.96 11.06
CA SER A 91 4.14 -14.17 11.90
C SER A 91 2.91 -14.31 12.80
N MET A 92 2.41 -13.21 13.37
CA MET A 92 1.19 -13.21 14.18
C MET A 92 -0.04 -13.52 13.32
N SER A 93 -0.15 -12.96 12.12
CA SER A 93 -1.24 -13.26 11.18
C SER A 93 -1.27 -14.74 10.79
N ARG A 94 -0.10 -15.37 10.61
CA ARG A 94 0.00 -16.83 10.39
C ARG A 94 -0.55 -17.64 11.57
N ILE A 95 -0.27 -17.24 12.82
CA ILE A 95 -0.75 -17.93 14.02
C ILE A 95 -2.26 -17.75 14.20
N ALA A 96 -2.80 -16.59 13.85
CA ALA A 96 -4.24 -16.32 13.87
C ALA A 96 -4.99 -17.12 12.79
N SER A 97 -4.41 -17.25 11.59
CA SER A 97 -4.99 -18.05 10.49
C SER A 97 -4.95 -19.56 10.72
N LEU A 98 -4.18 -20.04 11.70
CA LEU A 98 -4.09 -21.46 12.07
C LEU A 98 -5.01 -21.84 13.25
N ARG A 99 -5.73 -20.88 13.84
CA ARG A 99 -6.73 -21.09 14.90
C ARG A 99 -8.14 -21.09 14.32
#